data_AF-A0A9D8WVN1-F1
#
_entry.id   AF-A0A9D8WVN1-F1
#
_cell.length_a   1.000
_cell.length_b   1.000
_cell.length_c   1.000
_cell.angle_alpha   90.00
_cell.angle_beta   90.00
_cell.angle_gamma   90.00
#
_symmetry.space_group_name_H-M   'P 1'
#
loop_
_entity.id
_entity.type
_entity.pdbx_description
1 polymer ?
#
loop_
_entity_poly.entity_id
_entity_poly.type
_entity_poly.pdbx_seq_one_letter_code
_entity_poly.pdbx_strand_id
1 'polypeptide(L)'
;MKKKVKSKARKTLKASRKAARKAPAKKPIGRPALFRTPEEMQAKIDEYFATQVGDFPVRDEAGNQMYSKAGVPLFKEQPPTVADLALFLGFSDRTSFYEYKTRADFSDTVKRAITRIEAYAERGVMVKDKPTGNIFWLKNHGWKAEEETKVDVSLPEDWKRIAKDLGIGGAEDDGV
;
A
#
# COMPACT_ATOMS: atom_id res chain seq x y z
N MET A 1 -34.62 61.70 44.09
CA MET A 1 -34.16 60.40 44.64
C MET A 1 -33.86 59.43 43.50
N LYS A 2 -32.70 58.74 43.56
CA LYS A 2 -32.28 57.51 42.84
C LYS A 2 -32.07 57.65 41.31
N LYS A 3 -30.87 58.02 40.85
CA LYS A 3 -29.66 57.21 40.52
C LYS A 3 -29.69 56.55 39.12
N LYS A 4 -28.70 56.96 38.31
CA LYS A 4 -28.24 56.41 37.02
C LYS A 4 -28.12 54.89 37.02
N VAL A 5 -28.43 54.25 35.88
CA VAL A 5 -27.59 53.18 35.32
C VAL A 5 -27.58 53.27 33.79
N LYS A 6 -26.47 53.75 33.23
CA LYS A 6 -26.13 53.62 31.81
C LYS A 6 -25.73 52.16 31.57
N SER A 7 -26.57 51.38 30.90
CA SER A 7 -26.23 50.02 30.48
C SER A 7 -25.35 50.07 29.23
N LYS A 8 -24.05 49.98 29.47
CA LYS A 8 -22.96 49.92 28.51
C LYS A 8 -22.85 48.46 28.00
N ALA A 9 -23.79 48.01 27.19
CA ALA A 9 -23.83 46.61 26.73
C ALA A 9 -24.06 46.44 25.20
N ARG A 10 -23.66 47.42 24.39
CA ARG A 10 -23.80 47.37 22.92
C ARG A 10 -22.48 47.43 22.14
N LYS A 11 -21.33 47.22 22.81
CA LYS A 11 -20.00 47.46 22.21
C LYS A 11 -18.99 46.32 22.33
N THR A 12 -19.43 45.06 22.39
CA THR A 12 -18.53 43.87 22.37
C THR A 12 -18.94 42.75 21.42
N LEU A 13 -19.93 42.95 20.54
CA LEU A 13 -20.30 41.97 19.49
C LEU A 13 -19.57 42.18 18.15
N LYS A 14 -18.62 43.13 18.07
CA LYS A 14 -17.87 43.45 16.84
C LYS A 14 -16.44 42.86 16.77
N ALA A 15 -16.03 42.00 17.70
CA ALA A 15 -14.66 41.51 17.80
C ALA A 15 -14.49 39.97 17.76
N SER A 16 -15.35 39.24 17.04
CA SER A 16 -15.19 37.78 16.87
C SER A 16 -15.48 37.24 15.45
N ARG A 17 -15.98 38.05 14.51
CA ARG A 17 -16.10 37.66 13.09
C ARG A 17 -14.80 37.81 12.30
N LYS A 18 -13.67 37.44 12.90
CA LYS A 18 -12.38 37.26 12.21
C LYS A 18 -11.96 35.80 12.32
N ALA A 19 -12.84 34.89 11.88
CA ALA A 19 -12.52 33.50 11.63
C ALA A 19 -12.75 33.21 10.14
N ALA A 20 -11.65 33.00 9.44
CA ALA A 20 -11.50 32.36 8.13
C ALA A 20 -12.53 32.73 7.04
N ARG A 21 -12.33 33.88 6.36
CA ARG A 21 -12.68 33.97 4.94
C ARG A 21 -11.73 33.04 4.18
N LYS A 22 -12.13 31.77 3.98
CA LYS A 22 -11.48 30.87 3.02
C LYS A 22 -11.58 31.56 1.65
N ALA A 23 -10.46 31.88 1.04
CA ALA A 23 -10.41 32.44 -0.31
C ALA A 23 -11.22 31.55 -1.27
N PRO A 24 -11.92 32.09 -2.28
CA PRO A 24 -12.67 31.28 -3.21
C PRO A 24 -11.71 30.29 -3.89
N ALA A 25 -11.95 29.00 -3.68
CA ALA A 25 -11.17 27.94 -4.30
C ALA A 25 -11.23 28.14 -5.83
N LYS A 26 -10.06 28.35 -6.46
CA LYS A 26 -9.94 28.32 -7.92
C LYS A 26 -10.57 27.00 -8.39
N LYS A 27 -11.52 27.06 -9.33
CA LYS A 27 -12.10 25.85 -9.93
C LYS A 27 -10.94 24.99 -10.46
N PRO A 28 -10.81 23.72 -10.05
CA PRO A 28 -9.70 22.91 -10.51
C PRO A 28 -9.83 22.73 -12.03
N ILE A 29 -8.76 23.07 -12.75
CA ILE A 29 -8.61 22.76 -14.17
C ILE A 29 -8.25 21.28 -14.22
N GLY A 30 -9.20 20.42 -14.61
CA GLY A 30 -9.02 18.96 -14.68
C GLY A 30 -10.26 18.18 -14.24
N ARG A 31 -10.21 16.84 -14.37
CA ARG A 31 -11.26 15.92 -13.90
C ARG A 31 -11.55 16.23 -12.42
N PRO A 32 -12.83 16.43 -12.03
CA PRO A 32 -13.18 16.64 -10.63
C PRO A 32 -12.61 15.53 -9.74
N ALA A 33 -12.05 15.90 -8.60
CA ALA A 33 -11.62 14.93 -7.60
C ALA A 33 -12.83 14.10 -7.14
N LEU A 34 -12.72 12.77 -7.24
CA LEU A 34 -13.72 11.80 -6.78
C LEU A 34 -13.97 11.93 -5.27
N PHE A 35 -12.91 12.08 -4.48
CA PHE A 35 -13.01 12.25 -3.02
C PHE A 35 -12.66 13.67 -2.62
N ARG A 36 -13.47 14.24 -1.71
CA ARG A 36 -13.25 15.61 -1.21
C ARG A 36 -12.53 15.64 0.12
N THR A 37 -12.68 14.59 0.92
CA THR A 37 -12.00 14.48 2.22
C THR A 37 -11.32 13.12 2.36
N PRO A 38 -10.20 13.04 3.10
CA PRO A 38 -9.50 11.79 3.36
C PRO A 38 -10.38 10.76 4.08
N GLU A 39 -11.28 11.20 4.95
CA GLU A 39 -12.17 10.34 5.72
C GLU A 39 -13.17 9.60 4.82
N GLU A 40 -13.70 10.28 3.80
CA GLU A 40 -14.60 9.67 2.80
C GLU A 40 -13.89 8.56 2.03
N MET A 41 -12.66 8.85 1.57
CA MET A 41 -11.83 7.87 0.86
C MET A 41 -11.47 6.68 1.77
N GLN A 42 -11.11 6.96 3.04
CA GLN A 42 -10.77 5.94 4.02
C GLN A 42 -11.95 5.02 4.32
N ALA A 43 -13.16 5.55 4.49
CA ALA A 43 -14.36 4.76 4.70
C ALA A 43 -14.63 3.80 3.54
N LYS A 44 -14.45 4.27 2.29
CA LYS A 44 -14.59 3.43 1.09
C LYS A 44 -13.49 2.38 0.95
N ILE A 45 -12.24 2.72 1.33
CA ILE A 45 -11.15 1.74 1.41
C ILE A 45 -11.51 0.66 2.43
N ASP A 46 -12.03 1.03 3.60
CA ASP A 46 -12.42 0.08 4.63
C ASP A 46 -13.57 -0.83 4.18
N GLU A 47 -14.55 -0.27 3.46
CA GLU A 47 -15.63 -1.02 2.81
C GLU A 47 -15.10 -2.04 1.79
N TYR A 48 -14.13 -1.66 0.95
CA TYR A 48 -13.48 -2.58 0.01
C TYR A 48 -12.88 -3.78 0.73
N PHE A 49 -12.04 -3.54 1.75
CA PHE A 49 -11.39 -4.63 2.46
C PHE A 49 -12.35 -5.47 3.31
N ALA A 50 -13.49 -4.91 3.73
CA ALA A 50 -14.50 -5.65 4.49
C ALA A 50 -15.39 -6.54 3.60
N THR A 51 -15.58 -6.17 2.33
CA THR A 51 -16.58 -6.81 1.46
C THR A 51 -16.00 -7.55 0.26
N GLN A 52 -14.82 -7.16 -0.23
CA GLN A 52 -14.21 -7.70 -1.45
C GLN A 52 -12.96 -8.54 -1.17
N VAL A 53 -12.51 -8.62 0.08
CA VAL A 53 -11.24 -9.25 0.44
C VAL A 53 -11.48 -10.33 1.50
N GLY A 54 -11.01 -11.54 1.21
CA GLY A 54 -11.17 -12.69 2.10
C GLY A 54 -11.60 -13.94 1.36
N ASP A 55 -12.10 -14.91 2.12
CA ASP A 55 -12.55 -16.19 1.60
C ASP A 55 -14.07 -16.20 1.47
N PHE A 56 -14.55 -16.36 0.24
CA PHE A 56 -15.97 -16.34 -0.07
C PHE A 56 -16.48 -17.74 -0.42
N PRO A 57 -17.67 -18.14 0.06
CA PRO A 57 -18.21 -19.45 -0.24
C PRO A 57 -18.46 -19.59 -1.75
N VAL A 58 -18.01 -20.69 -2.33
CA VAL A 58 -18.33 -21.04 -3.71
C VAL A 58 -19.78 -21.51 -3.76
N ARG A 59 -20.56 -20.95 -4.68
CA ARG A 59 -21.98 -21.25 -4.86
C ARG A 59 -22.25 -21.80 -6.25
N ASP A 60 -23.23 -22.69 -6.36
CA ASP A 60 -23.74 -23.19 -7.63
C ASP A 60 -24.67 -22.17 -8.33
N GLU A 61 -25.20 -22.51 -9.50
CA GLU A 61 -26.12 -21.65 -10.26
C GLU A 61 -27.42 -21.34 -9.52
N ALA A 62 -27.82 -22.19 -8.57
CA ALA A 62 -28.99 -22.01 -7.71
C ALA A 62 -28.67 -21.21 -6.43
N GLY A 63 -27.41 -20.83 -6.21
CA GLY A 63 -26.95 -20.08 -5.04
C GLY A 63 -26.64 -20.93 -3.80
N ASN A 64 -26.68 -22.27 -3.90
CA ASN A 64 -26.36 -23.16 -2.79
C ASN A 64 -24.85 -23.30 -2.61
N GLN A 65 -24.40 -23.45 -1.36
CA GLN A 65 -22.99 -23.64 -1.06
C GLN A 65 -22.47 -24.96 -1.62
N MET A 66 -21.33 -24.90 -2.30
CA MET A 66 -20.67 -26.08 -2.87
C MET A 66 -19.72 -26.73 -1.87
N TYR A 67 -19.64 -28.05 -1.96
CA TYR A 67 -18.77 -28.89 -1.15
C TYR A 67 -17.85 -29.72 -2.04
N SER A 68 -16.68 -30.07 -1.52
CA SER A 68 -15.80 -31.04 -2.15
C SER A 68 -16.39 -32.46 -2.05
N LYS A 69 -15.81 -33.42 -2.78
CA LYS A 69 -16.19 -34.84 -2.68
C LYS A 69 -16.09 -35.40 -1.25
N ALA A 70 -15.28 -34.77 -0.40
CA ALA A 70 -15.10 -35.15 1.00
C ALA A 70 -16.06 -34.43 1.97
N GLY A 71 -17.04 -33.67 1.46
CA GLY A 71 -18.00 -32.93 2.29
C GLY A 71 -17.44 -31.65 2.92
N VAL A 72 -16.28 -31.17 2.48
CA VAL A 72 -15.67 -29.92 2.98
C VAL A 72 -16.20 -28.73 2.16
N PRO A 73 -16.69 -27.64 2.79
CA PRO A 73 -17.17 -26.47 2.06
C PRO A 73 -16.08 -25.82 1.22
N LEU A 74 -16.41 -25.45 -0.02
CA LEU A 74 -15.49 -24.79 -0.94
C LEU A 74 -15.52 -23.27 -0.74
N PHE A 75 -14.34 -22.67 -0.64
CA PHE A 75 -14.15 -21.23 -0.58
C PHE A 75 -13.24 -20.78 -1.72
N LYS A 76 -13.50 -19.57 -2.23
CA LYS A 76 -12.66 -18.86 -3.17
C LYS A 76 -12.02 -17.70 -2.45
N GLU A 77 -10.70 -17.76 -2.32
CA GLU A 77 -9.90 -16.65 -1.83
C GLU A 77 -9.94 -15.48 -2.83
N GLN A 78 -10.18 -14.28 -2.33
CA GLN A 78 -10.08 -13.03 -3.08
C GLN A 78 -8.99 -12.16 -2.45
N PRO A 79 -7.77 -12.16 -3.01
CA PRO A 79 -6.69 -11.30 -2.56
C PRO A 79 -7.02 -9.82 -2.83
N PRO A 80 -6.59 -8.89 -1.95
CA PRO A 80 -6.70 -7.47 -2.26
C PRO A 80 -5.69 -7.10 -3.36
N THR A 81 -6.12 -6.27 -4.32
CA THR A 81 -5.24 -5.74 -5.35
C THR A 81 -5.40 -4.23 -5.49
N VAL A 82 -4.35 -3.54 -5.93
CA VAL A 82 -4.41 -2.09 -6.15
C VAL A 82 -5.41 -1.74 -7.27
N ALA A 83 -5.50 -2.61 -8.28
CA ALA A 83 -6.42 -2.40 -9.40
C ALA A 83 -7.88 -2.51 -8.94
N ASP A 84 -8.23 -3.56 -8.19
CA ASP A 84 -9.60 -3.75 -7.69
C ASP A 84 -9.98 -2.67 -6.69
N LEU A 85 -9.05 -2.27 -5.82
CA LEU A 85 -9.26 -1.13 -4.93
C LEU A 85 -9.53 0.15 -5.73
N ALA A 86 -8.76 0.44 -6.78
CA ALA A 86 -8.96 1.61 -7.62
C ALA A 86 -10.33 1.57 -8.32
N LEU A 87 -10.72 0.41 -8.87
CA LEU A 87 -12.02 0.22 -9.51
C LEU A 87 -13.17 0.38 -8.51
N PHE A 88 -13.05 -0.21 -7.32
CA PHE A 88 -14.05 -0.11 -6.25
C PHE A 88 -14.26 1.34 -5.79
N LEU A 89 -13.17 2.11 -5.72
CA LEU A 89 -13.21 3.54 -5.40
C LEU A 89 -13.77 4.41 -6.55
N GLY A 90 -14.04 3.83 -7.72
CA GLY A 90 -14.60 4.52 -8.89
C GLY A 90 -13.55 5.19 -9.79
N PHE A 91 -12.27 4.86 -9.62
CA PHE A 91 -11.22 5.30 -10.55
C PHE A 91 -11.27 4.48 -11.84
N SER A 92 -10.76 5.07 -12.92
CA SER A 92 -10.67 4.41 -14.23
C SER A 92 -9.40 3.57 -14.38
N ASP A 93 -8.39 3.84 -13.56
CA ASP A 93 -7.07 3.22 -13.60
C ASP A 93 -6.37 3.35 -12.24
N ARG A 94 -5.32 2.56 -12.03
CA ARG A 94 -4.52 2.57 -10.79
C ARG A 94 -3.68 3.85 -10.62
N THR A 95 -3.31 4.53 -11.70
CA THR A 95 -2.48 5.73 -11.67
C THR A 95 -3.24 6.88 -11.01
N SER A 96 -4.51 7.03 -11.36
CA SER A 96 -5.45 7.98 -10.74
C SER A 96 -5.52 7.81 -9.21
N PHE A 97 -5.45 6.58 -8.71
CA PHE A 97 -5.36 6.31 -7.27
C PHE A 97 -4.01 6.75 -6.68
N TYR A 98 -2.90 6.48 -7.36
CA TYR A 98 -1.57 6.91 -6.90
C TYR A 98 -1.37 8.43 -6.93
N GLU A 99 -2.04 9.17 -7.80
CA GLU A 99 -1.99 10.63 -7.79
C GLU A 99 -2.46 11.22 -6.45
N TYR A 100 -3.42 10.58 -5.76
CA TYR A 100 -3.84 11.00 -4.42
C TYR A 100 -2.71 10.88 -3.40
N LYS A 101 -1.74 9.98 -3.59
CA LYS A 101 -0.55 9.87 -2.73
C LYS A 101 0.27 11.16 -2.69
N THR A 102 0.28 11.92 -3.79
CA THR A 102 1.02 13.19 -3.92
C THR A 102 0.32 14.35 -3.22
N ARG A 103 -0.98 14.22 -2.91
CA ARG A 103 -1.74 15.24 -2.19
C ARG A 103 -1.51 15.04 -0.69
N ALA A 104 -1.06 16.07 0.01
CA ALA A 104 -0.71 15.98 1.43
C ALA A 104 -1.86 15.41 2.28
N ASP A 105 -3.08 15.86 2.02
CA ASP A 105 -4.28 15.44 2.77
C ASP A 105 -4.61 13.95 2.62
N PHE A 106 -4.30 13.35 1.45
CA PHE A 106 -4.67 11.96 1.12
C PHE A 106 -3.49 10.99 1.17
N SER A 107 -2.27 11.50 1.34
CA SER A 107 -1.04 10.70 1.28
C SER A 107 -1.05 9.55 2.28
N ASP A 108 -1.51 9.82 3.50
CA ASP A 108 -1.58 8.84 4.58
C ASP A 108 -2.62 7.74 4.27
N THR A 109 -3.82 8.13 3.85
CA THR A 109 -4.89 7.21 3.46
C THR A 109 -4.46 6.26 2.35
N VAL A 110 -3.78 6.77 1.31
CA VAL A 110 -3.29 5.95 0.19
C VAL A 110 -2.16 5.03 0.64
N LYS A 111 -1.19 5.52 1.43
CA LYS A 111 -0.10 4.69 1.98
C LYS A 111 -0.67 3.56 2.85
N ARG A 112 -1.59 3.87 3.76
CA ARG A 112 -2.24 2.88 4.62
C ARG A 112 -2.97 1.81 3.81
N ALA A 113 -3.65 2.18 2.74
CA ALA A 113 -4.31 1.22 1.85
C ALA A 113 -3.29 0.29 1.15
N ILE A 114 -2.22 0.85 0.61
CA ILE A 114 -1.15 0.07 -0.04
C ILE A 114 -0.48 -0.87 0.97
N THR A 115 -0.19 -0.39 2.19
CA THR A 115 0.42 -1.21 3.23
C THR A 115 -0.47 -2.38 3.67
N ARG A 116 -1.80 -2.27 3.58
CA ARG A 116 -2.69 -3.42 3.80
C ARG A 116 -2.56 -4.48 2.70
N ILE A 117 -2.33 -4.06 1.46
CA ILE A 117 -2.06 -4.97 0.33
C ILE A 117 -0.67 -5.60 0.49
N GLU A 118 0.34 -4.81 0.88
CA GLU A 118 1.68 -5.31 1.23
C GLU A 118 1.62 -6.37 2.33
N ALA A 119 0.88 -6.11 3.42
CA ALA A 119 0.72 -7.08 4.50
C ALA A 119 0.04 -8.38 4.05
N TYR A 120 -0.87 -8.32 3.06
CA TYR A 120 -1.44 -9.52 2.47
C TYR A 120 -0.40 -10.30 1.66
N ALA A 121 0.37 -9.60 0.81
CA ALA A 121 1.43 -10.23 0.03
C ALA A 121 2.49 -10.85 0.95
N GLU A 122 2.92 -10.13 1.99
CA GLU A 122 3.85 -10.60 3.02
C GLU A 122 3.36 -11.87 3.71
N ARG A 123 2.12 -11.90 4.22
CA ARG A 123 1.54 -13.13 4.77
C ARG A 123 1.53 -14.27 3.74
N GLY A 124 1.26 -13.92 2.48
CA GLY A 124 1.32 -14.86 1.38
C GLY A 124 2.71 -15.44 1.14
N VAL A 125 3.79 -14.74 1.49
CA VAL A 125 5.15 -15.29 1.46
C VAL A 125 5.35 -16.34 2.55
N MET A 126 4.78 -16.13 3.72
CA MET A 126 4.98 -16.98 4.90
C MET A 126 4.12 -18.26 4.88
N VAL A 127 2.92 -18.18 4.30
CA VAL A 127 1.90 -19.24 4.47
C VAL A 127 1.61 -20.01 3.18
N LYS A 128 1.74 -19.39 1.99
CA LYS A 128 1.37 -20.06 0.73
C LYS A 128 2.50 -20.97 0.25
N ASP A 129 2.13 -22.13 -0.28
CA ASP A 129 3.02 -23.10 -0.92
C ASP A 129 3.81 -22.50 -2.11
N LYS A 130 3.22 -21.53 -2.81
CA LYS A 130 3.81 -20.86 -3.99
C LYS A 130 3.90 -19.34 -3.79
N PRO A 131 4.91 -18.83 -3.06
CA PRO A 131 5.00 -17.42 -2.69
C PRO A 131 5.59 -16.51 -3.78
N THR A 132 6.04 -17.05 -4.92
CA THR A 132 6.78 -16.31 -5.97
C THR A 132 6.06 -15.05 -6.46
N GLY A 133 4.74 -15.11 -6.65
CA GLY A 133 3.95 -13.95 -7.06
C GLY A 133 3.94 -12.83 -6.01
N ASN A 134 3.85 -13.20 -4.72
CA ASN A 134 3.89 -12.26 -3.61
C ASN A 134 5.27 -11.61 -3.49
N ILE A 135 6.34 -12.40 -3.62
CA ILE A 135 7.72 -11.91 -3.61
C ILE A 135 7.95 -10.92 -4.76
N PHE A 136 7.50 -11.26 -5.97
CA PHE A 136 7.63 -10.38 -7.13
C PHE A 136 6.87 -9.06 -6.94
N TRP A 137 5.66 -9.14 -6.39
CA TRP A 137 4.85 -7.96 -6.09
C TRP A 137 5.54 -7.06 -5.04
N LEU A 138 6.02 -7.63 -3.93
CA LEU A 138 6.74 -6.88 -2.88
C LEU A 138 8.02 -6.22 -3.43
N LYS A 139 8.79 -6.93 -4.25
CA LYS A 139 9.99 -6.38 -4.91
C LYS A 139 9.66 -5.16 -5.78
N ASN A 140 8.59 -5.23 -6.56
CA ASN A 140 8.11 -4.09 -7.36
C ASN A 140 7.62 -2.92 -6.51
N HIS A 141 7.23 -3.19 -5.27
CA HIS A 141 6.81 -2.20 -4.27
C HIS A 141 7.96 -1.73 -3.36
N GLY A 142 9.21 -2.00 -3.73
CA GLY A 142 10.40 -1.44 -3.08
C GLY A 142 11.00 -2.30 -1.98
N TRP A 143 10.46 -3.49 -1.73
CA TRP A 143 11.07 -4.44 -0.81
C TRP A 143 12.32 -5.06 -1.44
N LYS A 144 13.42 -5.08 -0.71
CA LYS A 144 14.69 -5.65 -1.17
C LYS A 144 15.01 -6.88 -0.36
N ALA A 145 15.41 -7.95 -1.04
CA ALA A 145 16.15 -9.01 -0.40
C ALA A 145 17.61 -8.57 -0.35
N GLU A 146 18.29 -8.77 0.77
CA GLU A 146 19.74 -8.68 0.80
C GLU A 146 20.29 -9.83 -0.05
N GLU A 147 21.07 -9.50 -1.07
CA GLU A 147 21.81 -10.48 -1.84
C GLU A 147 23.24 -10.49 -1.28
N GLU A 148 23.70 -11.64 -0.78
CA GLU A 148 25.11 -11.83 -0.49
C GLU A 148 25.88 -11.65 -1.80
N THR A 149 26.55 -10.52 -1.93
CA THR A 149 27.42 -10.27 -3.07
C THR A 149 28.62 -11.20 -2.91
N LYS A 150 28.68 -12.28 -3.69
CA LYS A 150 29.93 -13.02 -3.87
C LYS A 150 30.92 -12.08 -4.56
N VAL A 151 31.76 -11.44 -3.76
CA VAL A 151 32.92 -10.71 -4.26
C VAL A 151 33.91 -11.77 -4.71
N ASP A 152 33.97 -12.01 -6.01
CA ASP A 152 35.05 -12.80 -6.60
C ASP A 152 36.33 -11.96 -6.54
N VAL A 153 37.07 -12.10 -5.44
CA VAL A 153 38.37 -11.45 -5.28
C VAL A 153 39.36 -12.27 -6.11
N SER A 154 39.50 -11.90 -7.38
CA SER A 154 40.64 -12.35 -8.20
C SER A 154 41.92 -11.85 -7.52
N LEU A 155 42.76 -12.78 -7.06
CA LEU A 155 44.05 -12.42 -6.47
C LEU A 155 44.86 -11.61 -7.50
N PRO A 156 45.49 -10.50 -7.09
CA PRO A 156 46.46 -9.83 -7.95
C PRO A 156 47.53 -10.83 -8.41
N GLU A 157 48.04 -10.65 -9.63
CA GLU A 157 48.95 -11.62 -10.27
C GLU A 157 50.20 -11.92 -9.41
N ASP A 158 50.68 -10.91 -8.68
CA ASP A 158 51.80 -11.04 -7.74
C ASP A 158 51.51 -12.03 -6.60
N TRP A 159 50.27 -12.03 -6.11
CA TRP A 159 49.82 -12.93 -5.04
C TRP A 159 49.56 -14.34 -5.54
N LYS A 160 49.11 -14.49 -6.80
CA LYS A 160 49.02 -15.81 -7.46
C LYS A 160 50.41 -16.45 -7.58
N ARG A 161 51.42 -15.66 -7.92
CA ARG A 161 52.81 -16.12 -8.04
C ARG A 161 53.39 -16.56 -6.70
N ILE A 162 53.17 -15.77 -5.64
CA ILE A 162 53.57 -16.12 -4.27
C ILE A 162 52.84 -17.37 -3.77
N ALA A 163 51.53 -17.50 -4.05
CA ALA A 163 50.76 -18.68 -3.66
C ALA A 163 51.24 -19.96 -4.37
N LYS A 164 51.67 -19.85 -5.63
CA LYS A 164 52.30 -20.93 -6.40
C LYS A 164 53.66 -21.32 -5.81
N ASP A 165 54.49 -20.34 -5.47
CA ASP A 165 55.82 -20.57 -4.89
C ASP A 165 55.75 -21.14 -3.46
N LEU A 166 54.67 -20.83 -2.72
CA LEU A 166 54.40 -21.38 -1.38
C LEU A 166 53.64 -22.72 -1.40
N GLY A 167 53.22 -23.21 -2.58
CA GLY A 167 52.51 -24.49 -2.72
C GLY A 167 51.10 -24.51 -2.14
N ILE A 168 50.43 -23.36 -2.01
CA ILE A 168 49.10 -23.21 -1.38
C ILE A 168 47.95 -23.37 -2.40
N GLY A 169 48.25 -23.50 -3.69
CA GLY A 169 47.26 -23.78 -4.75
C GLY A 169 47.03 -25.26 -4.96
N GLY A 170 45.78 -25.73 -4.77
CA GLY A 170 45.38 -27.11 -5.04
C GLY A 170 45.65 -27.52 -6.48
N ALA A 171 46.03 -28.78 -6.68
CA ALA A 171 46.30 -29.39 -7.97
C ALA A 171 45.16 -29.10 -8.96
N GLU A 172 45.48 -28.43 -10.07
CA GLU A 172 44.66 -28.52 -11.28
C GLU A 172 44.64 -30.01 -11.66
N ASP A 173 43.49 -30.63 -11.45
CA ASP A 173 43.15 -31.94 -12.00
C ASP A 173 43.13 -31.77 -13.52
N ASP A 174 44.27 -32.00 -14.17
CA ASP A 174 44.39 -32.11 -15.61
C ASP A 174 43.62 -33.37 -16.05
N GLY A 175 42.31 -33.22 -16.16
CA GLY A 175 41.40 -34.22 -16.69
C GLY A 175 41.84 -34.64 -18.10
N VAL A 176 42.21 -35.91 -18.19
CA VAL A 176 42.36 -36.68 -19.44
C VAL A 176 40.99 -36.91 -20.08
#